data_AF-A0A169WAW4-F1
#
_entry.id   AF-A0A169WAW4-F1
#
_cell.length_a   1.000
_cell.length_b   1.000
_cell.length_c   1.000
_cell.angle_alpha   90.00
_cell.angle_beta   90.00
_cell.angle_gamma   90.00
#
_symmetry.space_group_name_H-M   'P 1'
#
loop_
_entity.id
_entity.type
_entity.pdbx_description
1 polymer ?
#
loop_
_entity_poly.entity_id
_entity_poly.type
_entity_poly.pdbx_seq_one_letter_code
_entity_poly.pdbx_strand_id
1 'polypeptide(L)'
;MSWYQSRRKVQIEDPKPADDGEDEETNDKISLKIKSLDKSVSRNVVNQEPFMGVKVRRKASFVRDYRGDYLDVASIPFLEKILEKQGDKKIFFADKVLKFTSTGKMKRRILLVTDFAVYIVDPDMGTLKRRVSLAAVEKVSLSELSDNFCAIIIPTEYDILLASTRKTEIVNMLMEATKTTSNFELEVYLSNSFEYNAAADVVKEILFEEVEGGVKTKFLRK
;
A
#
# COMPACT_ATOMS: atom_id res chain seq x y z
N MET A 1 36.73 -47.60 -30.21
CA MET A 1 37.13 -48.03 -28.86
C MET A 1 38.16 -47.04 -28.33
N SER A 2 38.00 -46.66 -27.07
CA SER A 2 38.66 -45.59 -26.30
C SER A 2 40.08 -45.93 -25.83
N TRP A 3 40.93 -44.92 -25.61
CA TRP A 3 41.71 -44.63 -24.37
C TRP A 3 42.53 -43.32 -24.53
N TYR A 4 42.38 -42.28 -23.70
CA TYR A 4 43.09 -41.97 -22.42
C TYR A 4 44.64 -41.88 -22.59
N GLN A 5 45.44 -40.91 -22.12
CA GLN A 5 45.38 -39.94 -21.00
C GLN A 5 46.62 -38.98 -21.00
N SER A 6 46.50 -37.80 -20.34
CA SER A 6 47.51 -37.11 -19.49
C SER A 6 48.61 -36.12 -19.99
N ARG A 7 48.40 -34.84 -19.58
CA ARG A 7 49.29 -33.79 -18.97
C ARG A 7 50.76 -33.57 -19.39
N ARG A 8 51.13 -32.27 -19.57
CA ARG A 8 52.35 -31.61 -19.01
C ARG A 8 52.25 -30.05 -19.04
N LYS A 9 52.81 -29.40 -18.01
CA LYS A 9 53.00 -27.93 -17.81
C LYS A 9 54.27 -27.42 -18.51
N VAL A 10 54.44 -26.08 -18.67
CA VAL A 10 55.65 -25.25 -18.37
C VAL A 10 55.39 -23.74 -18.68
N GLN A 11 55.94 -22.83 -17.86
CA GLN A 11 55.90 -21.34 -17.89
C GLN A 11 57.02 -20.72 -18.75
N ILE A 12 56.85 -19.49 -19.29
CA ILE A 12 57.93 -18.47 -19.53
C ILE A 12 57.33 -17.03 -19.43
N GLU A 13 58.12 -16.09 -18.89
CA GLU A 13 57.86 -14.69 -18.49
C GLU A 13 57.90 -13.61 -19.61
N ASP A 14 57.56 -12.37 -19.21
CA ASP A 14 57.20 -11.11 -19.91
C ASP A 14 58.21 -10.47 -20.91
N PRO A 15 57.80 -9.41 -21.64
CA PRO A 15 58.21 -8.07 -21.17
C PRO A 15 57.15 -6.96 -21.25
N LYS A 16 57.22 -6.03 -20.30
CA LYS A 16 56.55 -4.71 -20.28
C LYS A 16 56.95 -3.84 -21.48
N PRO A 17 56.06 -2.93 -21.90
CA PRO A 17 56.48 -1.60 -22.32
C PRO A 17 55.82 -0.47 -21.51
N ALA A 18 56.35 0.73 -21.76
CA ALA A 18 56.39 1.92 -20.94
C ALA A 18 55.06 2.65 -20.69
N ASP A 19 55.07 3.36 -19.56
CA ASP A 19 54.21 4.46 -19.14
C ASP A 19 54.37 5.66 -20.08
N ASP A 20 53.26 6.21 -20.59
CA ASP A 20 53.13 7.57 -21.09
C ASP A 20 51.64 7.94 -21.15
N GLY A 21 51.19 8.68 -20.12
CA GLY A 21 50.47 9.95 -20.28
C GLY A 21 49.17 10.02 -21.09
N GLU A 22 48.12 10.36 -20.35
CA GLU A 22 47.12 11.40 -20.66
C GLU A 22 45.87 11.05 -21.48
N ASP A 23 44.76 11.51 -20.90
CA ASP A 23 43.37 11.40 -21.29
C ASP A 23 43.07 12.05 -22.64
N GLU A 24 42.20 11.42 -23.45
CA GLU A 24 41.17 12.13 -24.24
C GLU A 24 40.26 11.11 -24.95
N GLU A 25 39.11 10.80 -24.35
CA GLU A 25 38.03 10.06 -24.99
C GLU A 25 37.08 11.06 -25.66
N THR A 26 37.13 11.16 -27.00
CA THR A 26 36.16 11.89 -27.82
C THR A 26 35.38 10.91 -28.71
N ASN A 27 34.04 11.01 -28.63
CA ASN A 27 33.00 10.76 -29.64
C ASN A 27 33.28 9.74 -30.78
N ASP A 28 32.41 8.78 -31.13
CA ASP A 28 30.97 8.95 -31.32
C ASP A 28 30.38 7.59 -31.77
N LYS A 29 29.11 7.34 -31.42
CA LYS A 29 28.12 6.58 -32.22
C LYS A 29 28.36 5.10 -32.51
N ILE A 30 27.83 4.26 -31.61
CA ILE A 30 27.08 3.06 -32.04
C ILE A 30 25.60 3.24 -31.65
N SER A 31 24.86 3.72 -32.63
CA SER A 31 23.50 3.28 -32.99
C SER A 31 22.38 3.35 -31.95
N LEU A 32 21.70 4.49 -31.98
CA LEU A 32 20.23 4.66 -32.09
C LEU A 32 19.36 3.38 -32.03
N LYS A 33 18.55 3.33 -30.96
CA LYS A 33 17.26 2.62 -30.72
C LYS A 33 17.40 1.89 -29.38
N ILE A 34 17.01 2.50 -28.27
CA ILE A 34 15.62 2.49 -27.81
C ILE A 34 15.25 3.87 -27.25
N LYS A 35 14.30 4.49 -27.92
CA LYS A 35 13.62 5.71 -27.50
C LYS A 35 12.74 5.42 -26.28
N SER A 36 12.82 6.32 -25.31
CA SER A 36 11.70 6.87 -24.52
C SER A 36 10.62 5.90 -24.02
N LEU A 37 10.61 5.65 -22.71
CA LEU A 37 9.36 5.49 -21.98
C LEU A 37 9.48 6.06 -20.56
N ASP A 38 9.01 7.31 -20.45
CA ASP A 38 8.40 7.98 -19.30
C ASP A 38 8.97 7.77 -17.90
N LYS A 39 9.94 8.64 -17.59
CA LYS A 39 10.49 8.95 -16.27
C LYS A 39 9.54 9.80 -15.39
N SER A 40 8.23 9.60 -15.45
CA SER A 40 7.24 10.59 -14.95
C SER A 40 6.30 10.10 -13.83
N VAL A 41 6.79 9.32 -12.86
CA VAL A 41 6.11 9.21 -11.53
C VAL A 41 7.12 9.23 -10.38
N SER A 42 8.08 10.16 -10.40
CA SER A 42 8.55 10.79 -9.17
C SER A 42 7.83 12.12 -9.06
N ARG A 43 6.57 12.08 -8.62
CA ARG A 43 5.85 13.27 -8.20
C ARG A 43 5.74 13.20 -6.68
N ASN A 44 6.62 13.96 -6.04
CA ASN A 44 6.44 14.59 -4.74
C ASN A 44 5.06 14.32 -4.15
N VAL A 45 4.95 13.25 -3.36
CA VAL A 45 3.85 13.14 -2.39
C VAL A 45 4.08 14.32 -1.47
N VAL A 46 3.29 15.37 -1.70
CA VAL A 46 3.32 16.58 -0.91
C VAL A 46 3.24 16.13 0.55
N ASN A 47 4.22 16.57 1.34
CA ASN A 47 4.21 16.56 2.80
C ASN A 47 3.00 17.39 3.32
N GLN A 48 1.78 17.02 2.98
CA GLN A 48 0.63 17.32 3.82
C GLN A 48 0.58 16.17 4.79
N GLU A 49 1.12 16.39 5.99
CA GLU A 49 0.84 15.49 7.09
C GLU A 49 -0.68 15.56 7.36
N PRO A 50 -1.47 14.55 6.98
CA PRO A 50 -2.93 14.62 7.13
C PRO A 50 -3.36 14.65 8.60
N PHE A 51 -2.40 14.46 9.49
CA PHE A 51 -2.57 14.39 10.91
C PHE A 51 -2.05 15.63 11.64
N MET A 52 -1.48 16.63 10.93
CA MET A 52 -0.98 17.91 11.49
C MET A 52 -0.25 17.77 12.83
N GLY A 53 0.58 16.74 13.02
CA GLY A 53 1.26 16.47 14.29
C GLY A 53 0.41 15.93 15.45
N VAL A 54 -0.92 15.83 15.32
CA VAL A 54 -1.84 15.31 16.36
C VAL A 54 -1.67 13.81 16.57
N LYS A 55 -1.31 13.07 15.52
CA LYS A 55 -1.21 11.61 15.57
C LYS A 55 0.19 11.11 15.90
N VAL A 56 0.32 10.31 16.95
CA VAL A 56 1.54 9.58 17.28
C VAL A 56 1.74 8.45 16.27
N ARG A 57 2.76 8.58 15.41
CA ARG A 57 3.13 7.51 14.46
C ARG A 57 4.27 6.66 15.01
N ARG A 58 4.28 5.38 14.64
CA ARG A 58 5.44 4.51 14.92
C ARG A 58 6.63 4.97 14.10
N LYS A 59 7.84 4.92 14.70
CA LYS A 59 9.09 5.28 14.02
C LYS A 59 9.29 4.55 12.68
N ALA A 60 8.94 3.27 12.62
CA ALA A 60 9.03 2.46 11.39
C ALA A 60 8.08 2.93 10.27
N SER A 61 7.01 3.67 10.58
CA SER A 61 6.09 4.24 9.58
C SER A 61 6.60 5.56 8.99
N PHE A 62 7.50 6.27 9.67
CA PHE A 62 8.07 7.53 9.17
C PHE A 62 9.14 7.33 8.09
N VAL A 63 9.84 6.18 8.10
CA VAL A 63 11.02 5.93 7.25
C VAL A 63 10.66 5.11 6.00
N ARG A 64 9.37 4.81 5.78
CA ARG A 64 8.94 3.89 4.72
C ARG A 64 8.43 4.65 3.49
N ASP A 65 8.96 4.29 2.32
CA ASP A 65 8.40 4.74 1.04
C ASP A 65 7.01 4.14 0.82
N TYR A 66 6.04 4.99 0.46
CA TYR A 66 4.72 4.55 0.03
C TYR A 66 4.80 3.93 -1.37
N ARG A 67 4.43 2.65 -1.47
CA ARG A 67 4.39 1.94 -2.77
C ARG A 67 2.99 1.92 -3.37
N GLY A 68 1.95 2.03 -2.56
CA GLY A 68 0.56 1.81 -2.99
C GLY A 68 0.26 0.33 -3.21
N ASP A 69 0.76 -0.25 -4.31
CA ASP A 69 0.56 -1.67 -4.64
C ASP A 69 1.66 -2.55 -4.01
N TYR A 70 1.30 -3.25 -2.93
CA TYR A 70 2.18 -4.21 -2.24
C TYR A 70 1.93 -5.66 -2.65
N LEU A 71 0.91 -5.92 -3.45
CA LEU A 71 0.58 -7.27 -3.90
C LEU A 71 1.02 -7.54 -5.33
N ASP A 72 1.42 -6.50 -6.06
CA ASP A 72 1.66 -6.54 -7.50
C ASP A 72 0.41 -7.12 -8.19
N VAL A 73 -0.69 -6.36 -8.13
CA VAL A 73 -2.03 -6.84 -8.51
C VAL A 73 -2.07 -7.36 -9.94
N ALA A 74 -1.29 -6.78 -10.85
CA ALA A 74 -1.16 -7.23 -12.23
C ALA A 74 -0.60 -8.67 -12.34
N SER A 75 0.16 -9.13 -11.35
CA SER A 75 0.66 -10.51 -11.27
C SER A 75 -0.37 -11.52 -10.72
N ILE A 76 -1.53 -11.05 -10.24
CA ILE A 76 -2.54 -11.87 -9.55
C ILE A 76 -3.84 -11.94 -10.38
N PRO A 77 -4.05 -13.02 -11.17
CA PRO A 77 -5.11 -13.07 -12.19
C PRO A 77 -6.54 -12.88 -11.66
N PHE A 78 -6.84 -13.34 -10.44
CA PHE A 78 -8.18 -13.18 -9.88
C PHE A 78 -8.47 -11.75 -9.45
N LEU A 79 -7.46 -10.98 -9.04
CA LEU A 79 -7.62 -9.56 -8.70
C LEU A 79 -7.77 -8.74 -9.97
N GLU A 80 -6.93 -8.99 -10.98
CA GLU A 80 -7.05 -8.37 -12.29
C GLU A 80 -8.44 -8.58 -12.89
N LYS A 81 -8.95 -9.82 -12.88
CA LYS A 81 -10.30 -10.13 -13.35
C LYS A 81 -11.42 -9.43 -12.57
N ILE A 82 -11.23 -9.16 -11.27
CA ILE A 82 -12.20 -8.40 -10.47
C ILE A 82 -12.23 -6.93 -10.95
N LEU A 83 -11.06 -6.34 -11.15
CA LEU A 83 -10.91 -4.95 -11.58
C LEU A 83 -11.38 -4.73 -13.03
N GLU A 84 -11.00 -5.62 -13.95
CA GLU A 84 -11.45 -5.60 -15.34
C GLU A 84 -12.98 -5.62 -15.46
N LYS A 85 -13.65 -6.47 -14.67
CA LYS A 85 -15.12 -6.54 -14.64
C LYS A 85 -15.79 -5.23 -14.20
N GLN A 86 -15.10 -4.41 -13.43
CA GLN A 86 -15.61 -3.11 -12.98
C GLN A 86 -15.11 -1.95 -13.86
N GLY A 87 -14.16 -2.21 -14.77
CA GLY A 87 -13.53 -1.19 -15.59
C GLY A 87 -12.48 -0.35 -14.87
N ASP A 88 -12.07 -0.76 -13.66
CA ASP A 88 -11.09 -0.03 -12.84
C ASP A 88 -9.67 -0.39 -13.29
N LYS A 89 -8.85 0.62 -13.59
CA LYS A 89 -7.46 0.42 -14.10
C LYS A 89 -6.39 1.01 -13.20
N LYS A 90 -6.73 2.03 -12.42
CA LYS A 90 -5.78 2.73 -11.55
C LYS A 90 -5.89 2.17 -10.14
N ILE A 91 -4.79 1.65 -9.63
CA ILE A 91 -4.67 1.13 -8.28
C ILE A 91 -3.87 2.14 -7.45
N PHE A 92 -4.48 2.66 -6.40
CA PHE A 92 -3.81 3.53 -5.42
C PHE A 92 -3.21 2.73 -4.28
N PHE A 93 -3.91 1.67 -3.85
CA PHE A 93 -3.44 0.83 -2.75
C PHE A 93 -3.86 -0.63 -2.94
N ALA A 94 -2.96 -1.56 -2.61
CA ALA A 94 -3.27 -2.98 -2.53
C ALA A 94 -2.42 -3.67 -1.46
N ASP A 95 -3.06 -4.26 -0.45
CA ASP A 95 -2.36 -5.00 0.61
C ASP A 95 -3.29 -5.96 1.37
N LYS A 96 -2.70 -6.90 2.11
CA LYS A 96 -3.43 -7.74 3.06
C LYS A 96 -3.65 -6.99 4.38
N VAL A 97 -4.89 -6.93 4.83
CA VAL A 97 -5.33 -6.28 6.07
C VAL A 97 -6.12 -7.24 6.96
N LEU A 98 -6.27 -6.89 8.24
CA LEU A 98 -7.21 -7.56 9.14
C LEU A 98 -8.54 -6.80 9.14
N LYS A 99 -9.62 -7.44 8.69
CA LYS A 99 -10.99 -6.90 8.72
C LYS A 99 -11.76 -7.48 9.90
N PHE A 100 -12.47 -6.62 10.63
CA PHE A 100 -13.29 -7.04 11.76
C PHE A 100 -14.74 -7.30 11.32
N THR A 101 -15.28 -8.48 11.63
CA THR A 101 -16.68 -8.82 11.33
C THR A 101 -17.64 -8.16 12.32
N SER A 102 -18.94 -8.16 12.00
CA SER A 102 -19.99 -7.74 12.92
C SER A 102 -19.95 -8.50 14.25
N THR A 103 -19.51 -9.77 14.23
CA THR A 103 -19.30 -10.59 15.42
C THR A 103 -17.99 -10.32 16.17
N GLY A 104 -17.13 -9.43 15.67
CA GLY A 104 -15.82 -9.10 16.28
C GLY A 104 -14.68 -10.03 15.88
N LYS A 105 -14.92 -11.04 15.03
CA LYS A 105 -13.85 -11.91 14.53
C LYS A 105 -12.96 -11.15 13.55
N MET A 106 -11.66 -11.38 13.63
CA MET A 106 -10.69 -10.90 12.65
C MET A 106 -10.63 -11.85 11.47
N LYS A 107 -10.71 -11.31 10.25
CA LYS A 107 -10.49 -12.05 9.01
C LYS A 107 -9.43 -11.37 8.17
N ARG A 108 -8.48 -12.14 7.64
CA ARG A 108 -7.53 -11.65 6.64
C ARG A 108 -8.29 -11.35 5.34
N ARG A 109 -8.09 -10.14 4.80
CA ARG A 109 -8.69 -9.68 3.55
C ARG A 109 -7.66 -8.93 2.74
N ILE A 110 -7.83 -8.90 1.43
CA ILE A 110 -7.13 -7.95 0.59
C ILE A 110 -7.98 -6.68 0.54
N LEU A 111 -7.35 -5.54 0.86
CA LEU A 111 -7.89 -4.21 0.62
C LEU A 111 -7.32 -3.71 -0.69
N LEU A 112 -8.18 -3.36 -1.66
CA LEU A 112 -7.78 -2.59 -2.84
C LEU A 112 -8.46 -1.23 -2.81
N VAL A 113 -7.75 -0.19 -3.22
CA VAL A 113 -8.30 1.15 -3.43
C VAL A 113 -7.99 1.56 -4.86
N THR A 114 -9.01 1.90 -5.63
CA THR A 114 -8.92 2.44 -6.99
C THR A 114 -9.32 3.92 -7.00
N ASP A 115 -9.38 4.53 -8.18
CA ASP A 115 -9.98 5.86 -8.37
C ASP A 115 -11.50 5.89 -8.15
N PHE A 116 -12.20 4.75 -8.18
CA PHE A 116 -13.66 4.72 -8.06
C PHE A 116 -14.17 4.04 -6.78
N ALA A 117 -13.45 3.03 -6.28
CA ALA A 117 -13.99 2.18 -5.22
C ALA A 117 -12.93 1.56 -4.31
N VAL A 118 -13.39 1.19 -3.12
CA VAL A 118 -12.69 0.32 -2.18
C VAL A 118 -13.21 -1.11 -2.33
N TYR A 119 -12.30 -2.07 -2.42
CA TYR A 119 -12.62 -3.49 -2.55
C TYR A 119 -12.12 -4.26 -1.34
N ILE A 120 -12.97 -5.16 -0.85
CA ILE A 120 -12.62 -6.17 0.15
C ILE A 120 -12.70 -7.54 -0.52
N VAL A 121 -11.54 -8.16 -0.72
CA VAL A 121 -11.43 -9.46 -1.38
C VAL A 121 -10.98 -10.52 -0.38
N ASP A 122 -11.55 -11.71 -0.50
CA ASP A 122 -11.12 -12.88 0.26
C ASP A 122 -9.91 -13.52 -0.44
N PRO A 123 -8.71 -13.49 0.17
CA PRO A 123 -7.50 -13.97 -0.47
C PRO A 123 -7.50 -15.49 -0.68
N ASP A 124 -8.20 -16.24 0.16
CA ASP A 124 -8.17 -17.71 0.12
C ASP A 124 -9.11 -18.23 -0.97
N MET A 125 -10.26 -17.58 -1.12
CA MET A 125 -11.27 -17.94 -2.12
C MET A 125 -11.11 -17.18 -3.45
N GLY A 126 -10.29 -16.13 -3.50
CA GLY A 126 -10.18 -15.23 -4.65
C GLY A 126 -11.49 -14.51 -5.00
N THR A 127 -12.38 -14.31 -4.01
CA THR A 127 -13.73 -13.78 -4.24
C THR A 127 -13.89 -12.36 -3.70
N LEU A 128 -14.51 -11.49 -4.50
CA LEU A 128 -14.94 -10.17 -4.06
C LEU A 128 -16.03 -10.33 -2.97
N LYS A 129 -15.77 -9.80 -1.77
CA LYS A 129 -16.73 -9.81 -0.66
C LYS A 129 -17.53 -8.52 -0.57
N ARG A 130 -16.92 -7.39 -0.90
CA ARG A 130 -17.57 -6.09 -0.91
C ARG A 130 -16.86 -5.13 -1.84
N ARG A 131 -17.62 -4.29 -2.53
CA ARG A 131 -17.15 -3.11 -3.26
C ARG A 131 -17.92 -1.91 -2.73
N VAL A 132 -17.22 -0.85 -2.37
CA VAL A 132 -17.77 0.40 -1.85
C VAL A 132 -17.33 1.53 -2.77
N SER A 133 -18.28 2.29 -3.31
CA SER A 133 -17.94 3.49 -4.09
C SER A 133 -17.23 4.50 -3.21
N LEU A 134 -16.16 5.14 -3.70
CA LEU A 134 -15.50 6.23 -2.96
C LEU A 134 -16.46 7.40 -2.69
N ALA A 135 -17.42 7.63 -3.58
CA ALA A 135 -18.45 8.66 -3.39
C ALA A 135 -19.44 8.34 -2.24
N ALA A 136 -19.47 7.10 -1.76
CA ALA A 136 -20.29 6.71 -0.60
C ALA A 136 -19.53 6.85 0.73
N VAL A 137 -18.21 7.08 0.69
CA VAL A 137 -17.39 7.23 1.89
C VAL A 137 -17.49 8.66 2.40
N GLU A 138 -17.99 8.82 3.62
CA GLU A 138 -18.08 10.14 4.27
C GLU A 138 -16.76 10.55 4.90
N LYS A 139 -16.20 9.66 5.72
CA LYS A 139 -15.00 9.94 6.50
C LYS A 139 -14.22 8.69 6.86
N VAL A 140 -12.99 8.88 7.32
CA VAL A 140 -12.16 7.83 7.92
C VAL A 140 -11.86 8.17 9.37
N SER A 141 -12.22 7.27 10.29
CA SER A 141 -12.01 7.44 11.72
C SER A 141 -10.79 6.66 12.22
N LEU A 142 -9.97 7.31 13.04
CA LEU A 142 -8.69 6.79 13.54
C LEU A 142 -8.48 7.26 14.98
N SER A 143 -7.69 6.51 15.77
CA SER A 143 -7.17 7.03 17.03
C SER A 143 -5.96 7.96 16.79
N GLU A 144 -5.71 8.82 17.77
CA GLU A 144 -4.53 9.70 17.85
C GLU A 144 -3.28 8.93 18.29
N LEU A 145 -3.46 7.71 18.80
CA LEU A 145 -2.40 6.87 19.35
C LEU A 145 -1.72 6.00 18.26
N SER A 146 -0.65 5.32 18.68
CA SER A 146 0.20 4.46 17.83
C SER A 146 -0.39 3.07 17.55
N ASP A 147 -1.70 2.99 17.37
CA ASP A 147 -2.45 1.77 17.02
C ASP A 147 -2.48 1.52 15.49
N ASN A 148 -3.14 0.44 15.05
CA ASN A 148 -3.23 0.05 13.64
C ASN A 148 -4.64 0.15 13.03
N PHE A 149 -5.64 0.61 13.79
CA PHE A 149 -7.04 0.60 13.42
C PHE A 149 -7.46 1.82 12.61
N CYS A 150 -8.28 1.58 11.59
CA CYS A 150 -9.01 2.61 10.86
C CYS A 150 -10.43 2.12 10.53
N ALA A 151 -11.41 3.00 10.65
CA ALA A 151 -12.77 2.74 10.18
C ALA A 151 -13.09 3.63 8.97
N ILE A 152 -13.58 3.01 7.90
CA ILE A 152 -14.13 3.71 6.74
C ILE A 152 -15.64 3.82 6.98
N ILE A 153 -16.12 5.06 7.12
CA ILE A 153 -17.51 5.37 7.46
C ILE A 153 -18.32 5.59 6.18
N ILE A 154 -19.44 4.88 6.06
CA ILE A 154 -20.22 4.75 4.83
C ILE A 154 -21.70 4.91 5.18
N PRO A 155 -22.25 6.13 5.22
CA PRO A 155 -23.60 6.39 5.77
C PRO A 155 -24.74 5.63 5.12
N THR A 156 -24.57 5.22 3.86
CA THR A 156 -25.60 4.52 3.08
C THR A 156 -25.61 3.01 3.32
N GLU A 157 -24.62 2.48 4.06
CA GLU A 157 -24.50 1.05 4.38
C GLU A 157 -23.72 0.84 5.70
N TYR A 158 -23.25 -0.38 6.00
CA TYR A 158 -22.45 -0.63 7.19
C TYR A 158 -20.97 -0.24 6.98
N ASP A 159 -20.26 0.11 8.04
CA ASP A 159 -18.88 0.59 7.99
C ASP A 159 -17.85 -0.53 7.84
N ILE A 160 -16.62 -0.17 7.51
CA ILE A 160 -15.49 -1.11 7.43
C ILE A 160 -14.45 -0.77 8.49
N LEU A 161 -14.34 -1.61 9.52
CA LEU A 161 -13.21 -1.55 10.46
C LEU A 161 -12.07 -2.48 10.02
N LEU A 162 -10.87 -1.92 9.92
CA LEU A 162 -9.63 -2.60 9.54
C LEU A 162 -8.53 -2.36 10.57
N ALA A 163 -7.56 -3.27 10.62
CA ALA A 163 -6.25 -3.04 11.20
C ALA A 163 -5.14 -3.31 10.18
N SER A 164 -4.21 -2.38 10.04
CA SER A 164 -3.04 -2.48 9.16
C SER A 164 -1.85 -1.69 9.71
N THR A 165 -0.64 -2.23 9.54
CA THR A 165 0.60 -1.50 9.82
C THR A 165 0.85 -0.36 8.82
N ARG A 166 0.13 -0.36 7.69
CA ARG A 166 0.15 0.67 6.66
C ARG A 166 -1.04 1.63 6.79
N LYS A 167 -1.65 1.73 7.98
CA LYS A 167 -2.80 2.61 8.29
C LYS A 167 -2.66 4.02 7.69
N THR A 168 -1.52 4.66 7.90
CA THR A 168 -1.23 6.02 7.39
C THR A 168 -1.30 6.10 5.87
N GLU A 169 -0.70 5.14 5.18
CA GLU A 169 -0.70 5.07 3.72
C GLU A 169 -2.11 4.81 3.18
N ILE A 170 -2.88 3.91 3.80
CA ILE A 170 -4.28 3.66 3.43
C ILE A 170 -5.10 4.95 3.45
N VAL A 171 -4.97 5.74 4.52
CA VAL A 171 -5.71 7.02 4.65
C VAL A 171 -5.26 8.00 3.57
N ASN A 172 -3.96 8.14 3.34
CA ASN A 172 -3.43 9.02 2.31
C ASN A 172 -3.93 8.63 0.91
N MET A 173 -3.92 7.34 0.59
CA MET A 173 -4.37 6.82 -0.69
C MET A 173 -5.87 6.98 -0.88
N LEU A 174 -6.68 6.83 0.18
CA LEU A 174 -8.11 7.14 0.13
C LEU A 174 -8.35 8.64 -0.14
N MET A 175 -7.64 9.53 0.54
CA MET A 175 -7.75 10.97 0.31
C MET A 175 -7.34 11.35 -1.12
N GLU A 176 -6.23 10.81 -1.62
CA GLU A 176 -5.73 11.09 -2.97
C GLU A 176 -6.70 10.57 -4.05
N ALA A 177 -7.24 9.35 -3.86
CA ALA A 177 -8.21 8.77 -4.77
C ALA A 177 -9.51 9.60 -4.81
N THR A 178 -10.05 9.98 -3.66
CA THR A 178 -11.28 10.80 -3.58
C THR A 178 -11.09 12.18 -4.21
N LYS A 179 -9.94 12.83 -4.00
CA LYS A 179 -9.60 14.12 -4.62
C LYS A 179 -9.42 14.04 -6.13
N THR A 180 -8.95 12.90 -6.65
CA THR A 180 -8.78 12.70 -8.10
C THR A 180 -10.12 12.60 -8.82
N THR A 181 -11.13 12.02 -8.15
CA THR A 181 -12.41 11.67 -8.77
C THR A 181 -13.54 12.65 -8.44
N SER A 182 -13.38 13.46 -7.40
CA SER A 182 -14.39 14.42 -6.95
C SER A 182 -13.76 15.68 -6.36
N ASN A 183 -14.53 16.78 -6.36
CA ASN A 183 -14.17 17.98 -5.61
C ASN A 183 -14.47 17.85 -4.10
N PHE A 184 -14.83 16.65 -3.63
CA PHE A 184 -15.09 16.37 -2.24
C PHE A 184 -13.76 16.02 -1.54
N GLU A 185 -13.54 16.61 -0.37
CA GLU A 185 -12.41 16.23 0.48
C GLU A 185 -12.87 15.21 1.52
N LEU A 186 -12.26 14.02 1.47
CA LEU A 186 -12.51 12.98 2.46
C LEU A 186 -12.11 13.47 3.86
N GLU A 187 -13.05 13.49 4.80
CA GLU A 187 -12.79 13.87 6.17
C GLU A 187 -11.97 12.79 6.91
N VAL A 188 -10.97 13.23 7.68
CA VAL A 188 -10.21 12.37 8.59
C VAL A 188 -10.59 12.74 10.02
N TYR A 189 -11.33 11.86 10.68
CA TYR A 189 -11.77 12.03 12.06
C TYR A 189 -10.78 11.36 13.02
N LEU A 190 -10.22 12.14 13.94
CA LEU A 190 -9.29 11.66 14.97
C LEU A 190 -9.98 11.71 16.33
N SER A 191 -10.03 10.55 17.00
CA SER A 191 -10.51 10.43 18.38
C SER A 191 -10.07 9.11 18.98
N ASN A 192 -9.71 9.12 20.26
CA ASN A 192 -9.39 7.90 21.02
C ASN A 192 -10.64 7.09 21.41
N SER A 193 -11.82 7.54 21.01
CA SER A 193 -13.02 6.71 20.90
C SER A 193 -13.83 7.07 19.67
N PHE A 194 -14.28 6.07 18.91
CA PHE A 194 -15.22 6.32 17.82
C PHE A 194 -16.19 5.16 17.62
N GLU A 195 -17.37 5.51 17.10
CA GLU A 195 -18.40 4.54 16.73
C GLU A 195 -18.27 4.12 15.28
N TYR A 196 -18.76 2.91 14.98
CA TYR A 196 -18.95 2.43 13.62
C TYR A 196 -20.10 1.42 13.56
N ASN A 197 -20.80 1.42 12.43
CA ASN A 197 -21.86 0.49 12.08
C ASN A 197 -21.25 -0.83 11.61
N ALA A 198 -21.11 -1.81 12.50
CA ALA A 198 -20.52 -3.11 12.15
C ALA A 198 -21.44 -3.99 11.26
N ALA A 199 -22.74 -3.71 11.29
CA ALA A 199 -23.81 -4.19 10.41
C ALA A 199 -24.95 -3.16 10.41
N ALA A 200 -26.02 -3.38 9.66
CA ALA A 200 -27.14 -2.44 9.54
C ALA A 200 -27.80 -2.07 10.90
N ASP A 201 -27.81 -3.01 11.84
CA ASP A 201 -28.45 -2.91 13.16
C ASP A 201 -27.45 -3.12 14.32
N VAL A 202 -26.14 -3.08 14.04
CA VAL A 202 -25.10 -3.35 15.03
C VAL A 202 -24.12 -2.19 15.06
N VAL A 203 -24.31 -1.27 16.00
CA VAL A 203 -23.37 -0.20 16.31
C VAL A 203 -22.36 -0.70 17.34
N LYS A 204 -21.10 -0.36 17.11
CA LYS A 204 -20.01 -0.65 18.05
C LYS A 204 -19.17 0.59 18.28
N GLU A 205 -18.58 0.65 19.46
CA GLU A 205 -17.60 1.67 19.82
C GLU A 205 -16.25 1.00 20.04
N ILE A 206 -15.19 1.63 19.54
CA ILE A 206 -13.82 1.22 19.77
C ILE A 206 -13.11 2.30 20.57
N LEU A 207 -12.52 1.90 21.70
CA LEU A 207 -11.81 2.79 22.62
C LEU A 207 -10.33 2.45 22.63
N PHE A 208 -9.51 3.49 22.66
CA PHE A 208 -8.06 3.43 22.71
C PHE A 208 -7.55 4.11 23.96
N GLU A 209 -6.69 3.42 24.68
CA GLU A 209 -6.10 3.88 25.94
C GLU A 209 -4.60 3.66 25.86
N GLU A 210 -3.82 4.72 26.07
CA GLU A 210 -2.36 4.59 26.20
C GLU A 210 -2.04 3.85 27.49
N VAL A 211 -1.21 2.83 27.39
CA VAL A 211 -0.77 2.00 28.51
C VAL A 211 0.73 1.82 28.43
N GLU A 212 1.36 1.39 29.53
CA GLU A 212 2.79 1.09 29.52
C GLU A 212 3.11 0.08 28.41
N GLY A 213 3.99 0.48 27.48
CA GLY A 213 4.42 -0.36 26.36
C GLY A 213 3.51 -0.39 25.13
N GLY A 214 2.41 0.38 25.07
CA GLY A 214 1.62 0.47 23.84
C GLY A 214 0.21 1.06 23.98
N VAL A 215 -0.70 0.57 23.15
CA VAL A 215 -2.11 1.02 23.12
C VAL A 215 -3.01 -0.16 23.44
N LYS A 216 -3.85 -0.02 24.46
CA LYS A 216 -4.92 -0.95 24.79
C LYS A 216 -6.17 -0.58 23.98
N THR A 217 -6.77 -1.57 23.33
CA THR A 217 -7.99 -1.39 22.53
C THR A 217 -9.15 -2.18 23.12
N LYS A 218 -10.30 -1.53 23.31
CA LYS A 218 -11.55 -2.16 23.80
C LYS A 218 -12.65 -2.02 22.75
N PHE A 219 -13.46 -3.06 22.61
CA PHE A 219 -14.63 -3.07 21.74
C PHE A 219 -15.90 -3.15 22.59
N LEU A 220 -16.78 -2.16 22.45
CA LEU A 220 -18.09 -2.13 23.11
C LEU A 220 -19.19 -2.29 22.06
N ARG A 221 -20.28 -2.94 22.45
CA ARG A 221 -21.54 -2.95 21.68
C ARG A 221 -22.45 -1.91 22.30
N LYS A 222 -23.00 -1.01 21.47
CA LYS A 222 -24.04 -0.07 21.89
C LYS A 222 -25.42 -0.66 21.68
#